data_AF-A0AAN7QAT8-F1
#
_entry.id   AF-A0AAN7QAT8-F1
#
_cell.length_a   1.000
_cell.length_b   1.000
_cell.length_c   1.000
_cell.angle_alpha   90.00
_cell.angle_beta   90.00
_cell.angle_gamma   90.00
#
_symmetry.space_group_name_H-M   'P 1'
#
loop_
_entity.id
_entity.type
_entity.pdbx_description
1 polymer ?
#
loop_
_entity_poly.entity_id
_entity_poly.type
_entity_poly.pdbx_seq_one_letter_code
_entity_poly.pdbx_strand_id
1 'polypeptide(L)'
;MNCSASAALGFPVDSYTSKNILGIPLRPTRWLASVRGLFSGNDPELLMNLMAEGVIRQTWTENRICSHRQLYEFSQWIKTKEGREQYTFIQHRAKLDRMRPPDFTVADYALVKLGTQILADLSDARMKTRAAWDPQIEASQREEEDVDYQIKAAQKEVNRLRQAHEEDVARVEREFGPLANYPTMGEIELNKAVIAAYREETLMKNMREVPLDEDLLNALRDRYENVERKRKLLNFLGPEDRRHFVAEYMRKKILMLEKNYADTCAKRIRRTLSVAFPDVVVDIPTGGDAEAAQPDTGGQDNAEQPDAGGDVAGDKGDRQKGKAPVLPGGRNRGRVRGTRWN
;
A
#
# COMPACT_ATOMS: atom_id res chain seq x y z
N MET A 1 -27.96 23.14 -11.19
CA MET A 1 -27.23 22.24 -10.26
C MET A 1 -28.21 21.15 -9.84
N ASN A 2 -27.78 19.92 -9.63
CA ASN A 2 -28.59 19.00 -8.82
C ASN A 2 -28.54 19.58 -7.40
N CYS A 3 -29.62 20.22 -6.97
CA CYS A 3 -29.71 20.84 -5.65
C CYS A 3 -29.37 19.87 -4.51
N SER A 4 -29.47 18.56 -4.76
CA SER A 4 -29.13 17.49 -3.82
C SER A 4 -27.64 17.42 -3.46
N ALA A 5 -26.71 17.64 -4.40
CA ALA A 5 -25.28 17.56 -4.09
C ALA A 5 -24.82 18.77 -3.27
N SER A 6 -25.24 19.97 -3.66
CA SER A 6 -24.96 21.23 -2.95
C SER A 6 -25.53 21.21 -1.52
N ALA A 7 -26.77 20.71 -1.36
CA ALA A 7 -27.45 20.57 -0.07
C ALA A 7 -26.80 19.50 0.83
N ALA A 8 -26.42 18.34 0.27
CA ALA A 8 -25.78 17.26 1.01
C ALA A 8 -24.42 17.64 1.62
N LEU A 9 -23.80 18.70 1.10
CA LEU A 9 -22.47 19.16 1.49
C LEU A 9 -22.52 20.39 2.41
N GLY A 10 -23.72 20.87 2.77
CA GLY A 10 -23.91 22.00 3.67
C GLY A 10 -23.57 23.36 3.06
N PHE A 11 -23.47 23.47 1.74
CA PHE A 11 -23.41 24.78 1.10
C PHE A 11 -24.82 25.41 1.16
N PRO A 12 -24.94 26.71 1.50
CA PRO A 12 -26.22 27.38 1.45
C PRO A 12 -26.70 27.43 -0.01
N VAL A 13 -27.59 26.52 -0.38
CA VAL A 13 -28.10 26.33 -1.75
C VAL A 13 -28.75 27.63 -2.28
N ASP A 14 -29.29 28.44 -1.37
CA ASP A 14 -29.88 29.75 -1.64
C ASP A 14 -28.86 30.79 -2.14
N SER A 15 -27.59 30.62 -1.75
CA SER A 15 -26.50 31.49 -2.23
C SER A 15 -26.15 31.19 -3.69
N TYR A 16 -26.19 29.92 -4.12
CA TYR A 16 -25.72 29.46 -5.44
C TYR A 16 -26.83 29.33 -6.49
N THR A 17 -27.78 30.27 -6.49
CA THR A 17 -28.88 30.32 -7.46
C THR A 17 -28.48 31.10 -8.73
N SER A 18 -29.09 30.78 -9.87
CA SER A 18 -28.84 31.47 -11.15
C SER A 18 -29.00 32.99 -11.08
N LYS A 19 -29.84 33.50 -10.16
CA LYS A 19 -30.03 34.94 -9.92
C LYS A 19 -28.82 35.61 -9.25
N ASN A 20 -28.13 34.91 -8.35
CA ASN A 20 -26.94 35.44 -7.64
C ASN A 20 -25.65 35.31 -8.46
N ILE A 21 -25.62 34.41 -9.46
CA ILE A 21 -24.49 34.23 -10.39
C ILE A 21 -24.42 35.36 -11.43
N LEU A 22 -25.55 36.05 -11.71
CA LEU A 22 -25.60 37.18 -12.66
C LEU A 22 -24.80 38.41 -12.22
N GLY A 23 -24.41 38.51 -10.94
CA GLY A 23 -23.56 39.57 -10.42
C GLY A 23 -22.06 39.38 -10.68
N ILE A 24 -21.66 38.29 -11.35
CA ILE A 24 -20.28 37.97 -11.69
C ILE A 24 -20.09 38.23 -13.19
N PRO A 25 -18.98 38.86 -13.64
CA PRO A 25 -18.68 39.05 -15.06
C PRO A 25 -18.27 37.73 -15.76
N LEU A 26 -18.98 36.64 -15.50
CA LEU A 26 -18.75 35.31 -16.06
C LEU A 26 -20.08 34.73 -16.54
N ARG A 27 -20.09 34.15 -17.75
CA ARG A 27 -21.28 33.46 -18.27
C ARG A 27 -21.63 32.29 -17.31
N PRO A 28 -22.88 32.20 -16.81
CA PRO A 28 -23.29 31.17 -15.85
C PRO A 28 -22.98 29.73 -16.31
N THR A 29 -23.03 29.46 -17.61
CA THR A 29 -22.70 28.16 -18.21
C THR A 29 -21.23 27.78 -18.05
N ARG A 30 -20.29 28.73 -18.23
CA ARG A 30 -18.85 28.51 -18.04
C ARG A 30 -18.48 28.34 -16.57
N TRP A 31 -19.14 29.08 -15.69
CA TRP A 31 -18.97 28.95 -14.24
C TRP A 31 -19.45 27.57 -13.78
N LEU A 32 -20.67 27.16 -14.15
CA LEU A 32 -21.23 25.85 -13.79
C LEU A 32 -20.38 24.69 -14.32
N ALA A 33 -19.88 24.75 -15.56
CA ALA A 33 -19.00 23.73 -16.11
C ALA A 33 -17.68 23.59 -15.34
N SER A 34 -17.16 24.70 -14.80
CA SER A 34 -15.90 24.70 -14.05
C SER A 34 -16.07 24.16 -12.64
N VAL A 35 -17.16 24.52 -11.98
CA VAL A 35 -17.45 24.14 -10.60
C VAL A 35 -17.99 22.71 -10.53
N ARG A 36 -18.78 22.25 -11.51
CA ARG A 36 -19.36 20.89 -11.51
C ARG A 36 -18.32 19.76 -11.46
N GLY A 37 -17.13 19.99 -12.03
CA GLY A 37 -16.02 19.03 -11.97
C GLY A 37 -15.45 18.80 -10.57
N LEU A 38 -15.70 19.70 -9.61
CA LEU A 38 -15.31 19.51 -8.21
C LEU A 38 -16.28 18.60 -7.45
N PHE A 39 -17.54 18.58 -7.88
CA PHE A 39 -18.64 17.85 -7.23
C PHE A 39 -19.00 16.55 -7.96
N SER A 40 -18.23 16.14 -8.97
CA SER A 40 -18.49 14.91 -9.73
C SER A 40 -18.10 13.63 -8.97
N GLY A 41 -17.31 13.74 -7.90
CA GLY A 41 -17.03 12.65 -6.97
C GLY A 41 -18.09 12.59 -5.86
N ASN A 42 -18.72 11.44 -5.67
CA ASN A 42 -19.69 11.20 -4.59
C ASN A 42 -19.03 11.00 -3.21
N ASP A 43 -17.90 11.65 -2.95
CA ASP A 43 -17.09 11.46 -1.74
C ASP A 43 -17.12 12.74 -0.88
N PRO A 44 -18.03 12.80 0.13
CA PRO A 44 -18.23 14.02 0.92
C PRO A 44 -16.99 14.41 1.72
N GLU A 45 -16.23 13.42 2.20
CA GLU A 45 -15.04 13.62 3.03
C GLU A 45 -13.87 14.15 2.20
N LEU A 46 -13.65 13.59 1.00
CA LEU A 46 -12.69 14.12 0.04
C LEU A 46 -12.97 15.58 -0.27
N LEU A 47 -14.24 15.92 -0.48
CA LEU A 47 -14.62 17.30 -0.76
C LEU A 47 -14.42 18.22 0.45
N MET A 48 -14.73 17.77 1.68
CA MET A 48 -14.45 18.56 2.89
C MET A 48 -12.96 18.87 3.04
N ASN A 49 -12.10 17.88 2.79
CA ASN A 49 -10.64 18.05 2.85
C ASN A 49 -10.15 18.99 1.73
N LEU A 50 -10.73 18.89 0.53
CA LEU A 50 -10.44 19.80 -0.57
C LEU A 50 -10.87 21.25 -0.26
N MET A 51 -12.00 21.43 0.44
CA MET A 51 -12.45 22.76 0.84
C MET A 51 -11.61 23.36 1.97
N ALA A 52 -11.09 22.52 2.88
CA ALA A 52 -10.12 22.95 3.90
C ALA A 52 -8.83 23.50 3.27
N GLU A 53 -8.38 22.93 2.15
CA GLU A 53 -7.24 23.43 1.38
C GLU A 53 -7.48 24.86 0.85
N GLY A 54 -8.72 25.19 0.45
CA GLY A 54 -9.09 26.54 0.05
C GLY A 54 -9.00 27.56 1.20
N VAL A 55 -9.21 27.13 2.45
CA VAL A 55 -8.99 27.96 3.65
C VAL A 55 -7.51 28.18 3.91
N ILE A 56 -6.69 27.12 3.83
CA ILE A 56 -5.24 27.18 4.04
C ILE A 56 -4.58 28.12 3.03
N ARG A 57 -5.05 28.10 1.78
CA ARG A 57 -4.61 29.02 0.72
C ARG A 57 -5.17 30.43 0.84
N GLN A 58 -5.89 30.75 1.92
CA GLN A 58 -6.55 32.03 2.14
C GLN A 58 -7.49 32.43 0.98
N THR A 59 -7.99 31.44 0.23
CA THR A 59 -8.92 31.69 -0.88
C THR A 59 -10.30 32.07 -0.32
N TRP A 60 -10.63 31.61 0.89
CA TRP A 60 -11.77 32.03 1.71
C TRP A 60 -11.49 31.82 3.20
N THR A 61 -12.29 32.44 4.06
CA THR A 61 -12.03 32.56 5.51
C THR A 61 -12.45 31.34 6.32
N GLU A 62 -13.54 30.69 5.94
CA GLU A 62 -14.13 29.58 6.70
C GLU A 62 -14.46 28.39 5.78
N ASN A 63 -14.38 27.18 6.32
CA ASN A 63 -14.67 25.98 5.56
C ASN A 63 -16.16 25.99 5.16
N ARG A 64 -16.44 25.87 3.84
CA ARG A 64 -17.78 25.90 3.22
C ARG A 64 -18.48 27.26 3.14
N ILE A 65 -17.81 28.35 3.51
CA ILE A 65 -18.33 29.72 3.29
C ILE A 65 -17.39 30.42 2.33
N CYS A 66 -17.78 30.46 1.05
CA CYS A 66 -17.01 31.13 0.01
C CYS A 66 -17.90 31.86 -0.98
N SER A 67 -17.43 33.02 -1.44
CA SER A 67 -18.10 33.73 -2.54
C SER A 67 -17.99 32.94 -3.84
N HIS A 68 -18.93 33.18 -4.76
CA HIS A 68 -18.92 32.54 -6.07
C HIS A 68 -17.65 32.77 -6.88
N ARG A 69 -17.01 33.94 -6.70
CA ARG A 69 -15.74 34.29 -7.34
C ARG A 69 -14.61 33.44 -6.77
N GLN A 70 -14.51 33.33 -5.44
CA GLN A 70 -13.50 32.51 -4.76
C GLN A 70 -13.65 31.03 -5.13
N LEU A 71 -14.88 30.51 -5.21
CA LEU A 71 -15.12 29.12 -5.65
C LEU A 71 -14.71 28.89 -7.10
N TYR A 72 -14.94 29.87 -7.98
CA TYR A 72 -14.51 29.79 -9.37
C TYR A 72 -12.99 29.80 -9.50
N GLU A 73 -12.32 30.75 -8.84
CA GLU A 73 -10.86 30.87 -8.83
C GLU A 73 -10.22 29.58 -8.30
N PHE A 74 -10.76 29.01 -7.22
CA PHE A 74 -10.35 27.71 -6.68
C PHE A 74 -10.56 26.57 -7.69
N SER A 75 -11.70 26.54 -8.39
CA SER A 75 -11.97 25.53 -9.43
C SER A 75 -11.04 25.63 -10.64
N GLN A 76 -10.54 26.83 -10.97
CA GLN A 76 -9.52 27.01 -12.01
C GLN A 76 -8.16 26.58 -11.49
N TRP A 77 -7.82 26.93 -10.26
CA TRP A 77 -6.58 26.51 -9.64
C TRP A 77 -6.45 24.98 -9.59
N ILE A 78 -7.51 24.25 -9.19
CA ILE A 78 -7.50 22.77 -9.19
C ILE A 78 -7.14 22.18 -10.56
N LYS A 79 -7.43 22.90 -11.65
CA LYS A 79 -7.10 22.45 -13.02
C LYS A 79 -5.64 22.67 -13.40
N THR A 80 -4.91 23.52 -12.68
CA THR A 80 -3.46 23.74 -12.85
C THR A 80 -2.66 22.50 -12.44
N LYS A 81 -1.38 22.44 -12.82
CA LYS A 81 -0.49 21.33 -12.43
C LYS A 81 -0.40 21.19 -10.91
N GLU A 82 -0.15 22.29 -10.22
CA GLU A 82 -0.08 22.37 -8.76
C GLU A 82 -1.39 21.94 -8.09
N GLY A 83 -2.53 22.43 -8.57
CA GLY A 83 -3.84 22.06 -8.03
C GLY A 83 -4.20 20.60 -8.23
N ARG A 84 -3.81 20.00 -9.36
CA ARG A 84 -4.00 18.55 -9.60
C ARG A 84 -3.12 17.72 -8.66
N GLU A 85 -1.89 18.15 -8.42
CA GLU A 85 -0.97 17.48 -7.50
C GLU A 85 -1.52 17.49 -6.07
N GLN A 86 -2.02 18.64 -5.60
CA GLN A 86 -2.65 18.75 -4.29
C GLN A 86 -3.95 17.93 -4.19
N TYR A 87 -4.82 17.98 -5.21
CA TYR A 87 -6.01 17.15 -5.27
C TYR A 87 -5.67 15.65 -5.18
N THR A 88 -4.66 15.21 -5.93
CA THR A 88 -4.20 13.81 -5.90
C THR A 88 -3.60 13.43 -4.55
N PHE A 89 -2.89 14.36 -3.88
CA PHE A 89 -2.38 14.16 -2.54
C PHE A 89 -3.52 13.97 -1.52
N ILE A 90 -4.55 14.82 -1.56
CA ILE A 90 -5.72 14.71 -0.68
C ILE A 90 -6.46 13.39 -0.94
N GLN A 91 -6.67 13.01 -2.21
CA GLN A 91 -7.24 11.70 -2.56
C GLN A 91 -6.43 10.54 -2.00
N HIS A 92 -5.11 10.60 -2.11
CA HIS A 92 -4.23 9.57 -1.58
C HIS A 92 -4.30 9.47 -0.05
N ARG A 93 -4.30 10.62 0.64
CA ARG A 93 -4.45 10.69 2.09
C ARG A 93 -5.79 10.12 2.56
N ALA A 94 -6.89 10.48 1.90
CA ALA A 94 -8.23 9.94 2.19
C ALA A 94 -8.29 8.42 1.95
N LYS A 95 -7.64 7.93 0.89
CA LYS A 95 -7.52 6.48 0.65
C LYS A 95 -6.78 5.77 1.79
N LEU A 96 -5.68 6.35 2.28
CA LEU A 96 -4.94 5.78 3.42
C LEU A 96 -5.79 5.79 4.70
N ASP A 97 -6.55 6.86 4.94
CA ASP A 97 -7.45 6.97 6.10
C ASP A 97 -8.56 5.90 6.10
N ARG A 98 -9.07 5.52 4.93
CA ARG A 98 -10.04 4.41 4.81
C ARG A 98 -9.45 3.03 5.06
N MET A 99 -8.18 2.84 4.70
CA MET A 99 -7.51 1.54 4.79
C MET A 99 -6.79 1.33 6.12
N ARG A 100 -6.67 2.37 6.97
CA ARG A 100 -5.93 2.26 8.22
C ARG A 100 -6.73 1.47 9.25
N PRO A 101 -6.07 0.70 10.13
CA PRO A 101 -6.73 0.19 11.32
C PRO A 101 -7.16 1.36 12.24
N PRO A 102 -8.26 1.23 13.00
CA PRO A 102 -8.81 2.33 13.81
C PRO A 102 -7.82 3.02 14.75
N ASP A 103 -6.87 2.26 15.30
CA ASP A 103 -5.89 2.73 16.30
C ASP A 103 -4.69 3.50 15.71
N PHE A 104 -4.58 3.57 14.39
CA PHE A 104 -3.43 4.16 13.70
C PHE A 104 -3.77 5.58 13.27
N THR A 105 -2.85 6.53 13.35
CA THR A 105 -3.03 7.77 12.59
C THR A 105 -2.78 7.52 11.10
N VAL A 106 -3.23 8.43 10.22
CA VAL A 106 -2.94 8.33 8.78
C VAL A 106 -1.44 8.38 8.51
N ALA A 107 -0.69 9.17 9.28
CA ALA A 107 0.75 9.26 9.20
C ALA A 107 1.44 7.96 9.63
N ASP A 108 0.98 7.35 10.73
CA ASP A 108 1.50 6.06 11.20
C ASP A 108 1.28 4.96 10.16
N TYR A 109 0.08 4.91 9.56
CA TYR A 109 -0.22 3.93 8.53
C TYR A 109 0.61 4.14 7.26
N ALA A 110 0.88 5.40 6.88
CA ALA A 110 1.79 5.73 5.79
C ALA A 110 3.24 5.29 6.11
N LEU A 111 3.71 5.52 7.34
CA LEU A 111 5.03 5.07 7.80
C LEU A 111 5.16 3.54 7.74
N VAL A 112 4.14 2.81 8.20
CA VAL A 112 4.09 1.34 8.10
C VAL A 112 4.15 0.89 6.64
N LYS A 113 3.37 1.51 5.73
CA LYS A 113 3.42 1.22 4.29
C LYS A 113 4.83 1.38 3.71
N LEU A 114 5.55 2.44 4.10
CA LEU A 114 6.93 2.65 3.69
C LEU A 114 7.86 1.59 4.27
N GLY A 115 7.73 1.28 5.56
CA GLY A 115 8.52 0.21 6.21
C GLY A 115 8.32 -1.15 5.54
N THR A 116 7.07 -1.52 5.23
CA THR A 116 6.76 -2.76 4.50
C THR A 116 7.41 -2.78 3.11
N GLN A 117 7.45 -1.65 2.41
CA GLN A 117 8.13 -1.56 1.12
C GLN A 117 9.64 -1.82 1.24
N ILE A 118 10.31 -1.30 2.29
CA ILE A 118 11.73 -1.55 2.53
C ILE A 118 11.98 -3.02 2.86
N LEU A 119 11.10 -3.64 3.65
CA LEU A 119 11.19 -5.08 3.96
C LEU A 119 11.01 -5.95 2.70
N ALA A 120 10.10 -5.56 1.80
CA ALA A 120 9.94 -6.22 0.51
C ALA A 120 11.19 -6.07 -0.36
N ASP A 121 11.75 -4.86 -0.45
CA ASP A 121 13.00 -4.60 -1.19
C ASP A 121 14.18 -5.42 -0.63
N LEU A 122 14.28 -5.55 0.70
CA LEU A 122 15.27 -6.38 1.37
C LEU A 122 15.08 -7.86 1.05
N SER A 123 13.84 -8.34 1.07
CA SER A 123 13.50 -9.72 0.71
C SER A 123 13.91 -10.02 -0.73
N ASP A 124 13.58 -9.13 -1.66
CA ASP A 124 13.96 -9.24 -3.06
C ASP A 124 15.48 -9.22 -3.25
N ALA A 125 16.20 -8.34 -2.53
CA ALA A 125 17.65 -8.27 -2.57
C ALA A 125 18.31 -9.56 -2.04
N ARG A 126 17.79 -10.12 -0.93
CA ARG A 126 18.23 -11.41 -0.38
C ARG A 126 17.97 -12.55 -1.34
N MET A 127 16.78 -12.61 -1.95
CA MET A 127 16.46 -13.64 -2.95
C MET A 127 17.35 -13.56 -4.18
N LYS A 128 17.61 -12.36 -4.72
CA LYS A 128 18.52 -12.17 -5.86
C LYS A 128 19.95 -12.60 -5.53
N THR A 129 20.42 -12.29 -4.32
CA THR A 129 21.75 -12.68 -3.85
C THR A 129 21.83 -14.21 -3.74
N ARG A 130 20.85 -14.86 -3.13
CA ARG A 130 20.76 -16.33 -3.07
C ARG A 130 20.73 -16.97 -4.46
N ALA A 131 19.86 -16.49 -5.34
CA ALA A 131 19.76 -17.01 -6.70
C ALA A 131 21.06 -16.86 -7.52
N ALA A 132 21.90 -15.86 -7.22
CA ALA A 132 23.19 -15.68 -7.87
C ALA A 132 24.27 -16.65 -7.35
N TRP A 133 24.26 -16.93 -6.05
CA TRP A 133 25.31 -17.70 -5.37
C TRP A 133 24.99 -19.18 -5.20
N ASP A 134 23.73 -19.55 -4.93
CA ASP A 134 23.31 -20.94 -4.68
C ASP A 134 23.69 -21.88 -5.84
N PRO A 135 23.45 -21.54 -7.12
CA PRO A 135 23.86 -22.39 -8.24
C PRO A 135 25.38 -22.52 -8.37
N GLN A 136 26.15 -21.49 -8.01
CA GLN A 136 27.62 -21.53 -8.04
C GLN A 136 28.15 -22.43 -6.93
N ILE A 137 27.57 -22.33 -5.73
CA ILE A 137 27.91 -23.18 -4.60
C ILE A 137 27.56 -24.65 -4.92
N GLU A 138 26.37 -24.91 -5.49
CA GLU A 138 25.96 -26.25 -5.89
C GLU A 138 26.82 -26.82 -7.03
N ALA A 139 27.21 -26.00 -8.02
CA ALA A 139 28.10 -26.44 -9.09
C ALA A 139 29.48 -26.83 -8.54
N SER A 140 30.06 -26.02 -7.63
CA SER A 140 31.31 -26.34 -6.97
C SER A 140 31.23 -27.56 -6.04
N GLN A 141 30.07 -27.85 -5.46
CA GLN A 141 29.83 -29.08 -4.68
C GLN A 141 29.72 -30.33 -5.57
N ARG A 142 29.17 -30.23 -6.77
CA ARG A 142 29.12 -31.35 -7.72
C ARG A 142 30.49 -31.71 -8.31
N GLU A 143 31.39 -30.74 -8.39
CA GLU A 143 32.80 -30.98 -8.76
C GLU A 143 33.61 -31.67 -7.63
N GLU A 144 33.04 -31.80 -6.43
CA GLU A 144 33.69 -32.37 -5.23
C GLU A 144 33.73 -33.91 -5.20
N GLU A 145 33.20 -34.60 -6.22
CA GLU A 145 33.05 -36.07 -6.26
C GLU A 145 34.27 -36.89 -6.76
N ASP A 146 35.48 -36.36 -7.00
CA ASP A 146 36.68 -37.23 -7.09
C ASP A 146 38.08 -36.60 -6.80
N VAL A 147 38.92 -37.38 -6.10
CA VAL A 147 40.37 -37.30 -5.76
C VAL A 147 40.93 -36.07 -4.99
N ASP A 148 41.15 -36.29 -3.70
CA ASP A 148 41.89 -35.59 -2.61
C ASP A 148 42.73 -34.32 -2.84
N TYR A 149 43.38 -34.14 -3.99
CA TYR A 149 44.15 -32.91 -4.28
C TYR A 149 43.27 -31.81 -4.88
N GLN A 150 42.27 -32.20 -5.67
CA GLN A 150 41.24 -31.29 -6.16
C GLN A 150 40.30 -30.88 -5.02
N ILE A 151 40.04 -31.78 -4.06
CA ILE A 151 39.21 -31.54 -2.87
C ILE A 151 39.73 -30.36 -2.04
N LYS A 152 41.04 -30.26 -1.78
CA LYS A 152 41.58 -29.12 -1.01
C LYS A 152 41.46 -27.79 -1.75
N ALA A 153 41.63 -27.78 -3.07
CA ALA A 153 41.46 -26.58 -3.88
C ALA A 153 39.97 -26.18 -3.99
N ALA A 154 39.09 -27.16 -4.21
CA ALA A 154 37.65 -26.98 -4.26
C ALA A 154 37.06 -26.56 -2.92
N GLN A 155 37.47 -27.14 -1.79
CA GLN A 155 37.06 -26.70 -0.45
C GLN A 155 37.56 -25.31 -0.11
N LYS A 156 38.77 -24.95 -0.57
CA LYS A 156 39.25 -23.57 -0.45
C LYS A 156 38.38 -22.62 -1.27
N GLU A 157 37.94 -23.03 -2.46
CA GLU A 157 37.05 -22.22 -3.30
C GLU A 157 35.63 -22.13 -2.73
N VAL A 158 35.03 -23.23 -2.27
CA VAL A 158 33.73 -23.24 -1.58
C VAL A 158 33.78 -22.35 -0.34
N ASN A 159 34.85 -22.42 0.46
CA ASN A 159 35.01 -21.55 1.62
C ASN A 159 35.16 -20.07 1.21
N ARG A 160 35.88 -19.79 0.13
CA ARG A 160 35.99 -18.44 -0.44
C ARG A 160 34.64 -17.91 -0.92
N LEU A 161 33.86 -18.73 -1.62
CA LEU A 161 32.53 -18.39 -2.11
C LEU A 161 31.55 -18.19 -0.95
N ARG A 162 31.62 -19.03 0.10
CA ARG A 162 30.84 -18.84 1.34
C ARG A 162 31.19 -17.54 2.04
N GLN A 163 32.49 -17.22 2.17
CA GLN A 163 32.92 -15.93 2.72
C GLN A 163 32.42 -14.76 1.86
N ALA A 164 32.58 -14.83 0.54
CA ALA A 164 32.08 -13.78 -0.37
C ALA A 164 30.55 -13.63 -0.27
N HIS A 165 29.82 -14.74 -0.16
CA HIS A 165 28.37 -14.72 0.04
C HIS A 165 27.99 -14.08 1.38
N GLU A 166 28.68 -14.43 2.47
CA GLU A 166 28.44 -13.86 3.79
C GLU A 166 28.78 -12.36 3.86
N GLU A 167 29.86 -11.95 3.18
CA GLU A 167 30.22 -10.53 3.00
C GLU A 167 29.17 -9.77 2.19
N ASP A 168 28.63 -10.38 1.13
CA ASP A 168 27.57 -9.81 0.30
C ASP A 168 26.26 -9.68 1.08
N VAL A 169 25.88 -10.70 1.86
CA VAL A 169 24.71 -10.65 2.76
C VAL A 169 24.90 -9.54 3.79
N ALA A 170 26.07 -9.47 4.44
CA ALA A 170 26.37 -8.42 5.40
C ALA A 170 26.36 -7.02 4.76
N ARG A 171 26.80 -6.88 3.50
CA ARG A 171 26.70 -5.62 2.75
C ARG A 171 25.25 -5.22 2.51
N VAL A 172 24.42 -6.15 2.05
CA VAL A 172 22.97 -5.93 1.87
C VAL A 172 22.36 -5.49 3.20
N GLU A 173 22.63 -6.19 4.30
CA GLU A 173 22.08 -5.82 5.61
C GLU A 173 22.50 -4.41 6.07
N ARG A 174 23.73 -3.98 5.79
CA ARG A 174 24.16 -2.60 6.06
C ARG A 174 23.40 -1.57 5.22
N GLU A 175 23.08 -1.87 3.97
CA GLU A 175 22.33 -0.96 3.09
C GLU A 175 20.89 -0.73 3.57
N PHE A 176 20.25 -1.77 4.10
CA PHE A 176 18.90 -1.73 4.66
C PHE A 176 18.85 -1.33 6.15
N GLY A 177 20.01 -1.06 6.75
CA GLY A 177 20.17 -0.44 8.06
C GLY A 177 19.38 -1.13 9.18
N PRO A 178 18.64 -0.38 10.02
CA PRO A 178 17.93 -0.98 11.16
C PRO A 178 16.83 -1.95 10.71
N LEU A 179 16.23 -1.78 9.53
CA LEU A 179 15.16 -2.67 9.05
C LEU A 179 15.66 -4.05 8.64
N ALA A 180 16.97 -4.21 8.37
CA ALA A 180 17.57 -5.53 8.16
C ALA A 180 17.44 -6.44 9.39
N ASN A 181 17.39 -5.85 10.58
CA ASN A 181 17.30 -6.52 11.88
C ASN A 181 15.87 -6.53 12.44
N TYR A 182 14.85 -6.20 11.64
CA TYR A 182 13.47 -6.23 12.09
C TYR A 182 13.06 -7.68 12.44
N PRO A 183 12.74 -7.99 13.72
CA PRO A 183 12.34 -9.32 14.11
C PRO A 183 10.91 -9.57 13.63
N THR A 184 10.73 -10.46 12.66
CA THR A 184 9.39 -10.87 12.22
C THR A 184 8.61 -11.48 13.38
N MET A 185 7.30 -11.28 13.38
CA MET A 185 6.44 -11.85 14.41
C MET A 185 6.34 -13.37 14.17
N GLY A 186 6.94 -14.15 15.08
CA GLY A 186 6.83 -15.60 15.06
C GLY A 186 5.43 -16.06 15.47
N GLU A 187 5.10 -17.32 15.18
CA GLU A 187 3.76 -17.88 15.41
C GLU A 187 3.28 -17.74 16.87
N ILE A 188 4.14 -18.07 17.83
CA ILE A 188 3.79 -18.00 19.26
C ILE A 188 3.51 -16.55 19.69
N GLU A 189 4.30 -15.60 19.20
CA GLU A 189 4.14 -14.18 19.49
C GLU A 189 2.85 -13.64 18.87
N LEU A 190 2.57 -14.03 17.62
CA LEU A 190 1.36 -13.67 16.90
C LEU A 190 0.11 -14.17 17.63
N ASN A 191 0.09 -15.44 18.02
CA ASN A 191 -1.06 -16.02 18.72
C ASN A 191 -1.32 -15.28 20.04
N LYS A 192 -0.26 -14.91 20.78
CA LYS A 192 -0.40 -14.11 22.00
C LYS A 192 -0.99 -12.72 21.72
N ALA A 193 -0.51 -12.03 20.68
CA ALA A 193 -0.99 -10.70 20.32
C ALA A 193 -2.47 -10.72 19.88
N VAL A 194 -2.83 -11.69 19.04
CA VAL A 194 -4.19 -11.89 18.54
C VAL A 194 -5.17 -12.23 19.67
N ILE A 195 -4.78 -13.09 20.61
CA ILE A 195 -5.59 -13.40 21.81
C ILE A 195 -5.72 -12.16 22.70
N ALA A 196 -4.66 -11.37 22.87
CA ALA A 196 -4.71 -10.15 23.67
C ALA A 196 -5.70 -9.12 23.07
N ALA A 197 -5.64 -8.90 21.75
CA ALA A 197 -6.57 -8.03 21.03
C ALA A 197 -8.03 -8.50 21.16
N TYR A 198 -8.27 -9.82 21.08
CA TYR A 198 -9.59 -10.40 21.31
C TYR A 198 -10.13 -10.11 22.72
N ARG A 199 -9.30 -10.31 23.75
CA ARG A 199 -9.69 -10.05 25.15
C ARG A 199 -9.98 -8.59 25.39
N GLU A 200 -9.15 -7.71 24.87
CA GLU A 200 -9.34 -6.25 24.95
C GLU A 200 -10.66 -5.84 24.28
N GLU A 201 -10.94 -6.33 23.08
CA GLU A 201 -12.21 -6.04 22.40
C GLU A 201 -13.42 -6.57 23.17
N THR A 202 -13.32 -7.79 23.70
CA THR A 202 -14.39 -8.44 24.47
C THR A 202 -14.70 -7.65 25.74
N LEU A 203 -13.66 -7.16 26.42
CA LEU A 203 -13.78 -6.28 27.57
C LEU A 203 -14.42 -4.94 27.20
N MET A 204 -13.94 -4.27 26.15
CA MET A 204 -14.47 -2.98 25.68
C MET A 204 -15.94 -3.06 25.29
N LYS A 205 -16.39 -4.20 24.75
CA LYS A 205 -17.77 -4.45 24.34
C LYS A 205 -18.65 -5.03 25.46
N ASN A 206 -18.12 -5.20 26.67
CA ASN A 206 -18.81 -5.87 27.79
C ASN A 206 -19.37 -7.25 27.42
N MET A 207 -18.66 -7.99 26.57
CA MET A 207 -19.02 -9.35 26.18
C MET A 207 -18.32 -10.36 27.09
N ARG A 208 -18.83 -11.59 27.12
CA ARG A 208 -18.19 -12.68 27.84
C ARG A 208 -17.16 -13.37 26.93
N GLU A 209 -15.96 -13.59 27.44
CA GLU A 209 -14.93 -14.38 26.74
C GLU A 209 -15.43 -15.81 26.48
N VAL A 210 -15.25 -16.27 25.25
CA VAL A 210 -15.52 -17.64 24.80
C VAL A 210 -14.26 -18.47 25.04
N PRO A 211 -14.37 -19.76 25.42
CA PRO A 211 -13.21 -20.64 25.53
C PRO A 211 -12.37 -20.66 24.24
N LEU A 212 -11.05 -20.60 24.38
CA LEU A 212 -10.12 -20.66 23.26
C LEU A 212 -10.00 -22.10 22.76
N ASP A 213 -10.43 -22.34 21.52
CA ASP A 213 -10.16 -23.55 20.75
C ASP A 213 -9.43 -23.21 19.44
N GLU A 214 -9.04 -24.23 18.66
CA GLU A 214 -8.30 -24.04 17.41
C GLU A 214 -9.11 -23.27 16.35
N ASP A 215 -10.41 -23.53 16.26
CA ASP A 215 -11.29 -22.87 15.29
C ASP A 215 -11.44 -21.37 15.60
N LEU A 216 -11.63 -21.03 16.88
CA LEU A 216 -11.65 -19.64 17.33
C LEU A 216 -10.28 -19.00 17.10
N LEU A 217 -9.17 -19.67 17.41
CA LEU A 217 -7.84 -19.11 17.18
C LEU A 217 -7.59 -18.77 15.71
N ASN A 218 -8.02 -19.64 14.79
CA ASN A 218 -7.94 -19.39 13.35
C ASN A 218 -8.81 -18.18 12.94
N ALA A 219 -10.05 -18.11 13.43
CA ALA A 219 -10.92 -16.96 13.18
C ALA A 219 -10.35 -15.64 13.74
N LEU A 220 -9.68 -15.70 14.89
CA LEU A 220 -9.00 -14.55 15.48
C LEU A 220 -7.77 -14.15 14.65
N ARG A 221 -7.01 -15.10 14.10
CA ARG A 221 -5.88 -14.81 13.20
C ARG A 221 -6.35 -14.07 11.95
N ASP A 222 -7.37 -14.60 11.27
CA ASP A 222 -7.95 -13.96 10.08
C ASP A 222 -8.37 -12.51 10.34
N ARG A 223 -8.85 -12.25 11.56
CA ARG A 223 -9.33 -10.94 11.96
C ARG A 223 -8.24 -9.96 12.38
N TYR A 224 -7.24 -10.42 13.14
CA TYR A 224 -6.31 -9.53 13.85
C TYR A 224 -4.87 -9.60 13.35
N GLU A 225 -4.46 -10.66 12.66
CA GLU A 225 -3.06 -10.88 12.30
C GLU A 225 -2.46 -9.69 11.55
N ASN A 226 -3.15 -9.21 10.51
CA ASN A 226 -2.68 -8.10 9.70
C ASN A 226 -2.54 -6.80 10.52
N VAL A 227 -3.42 -6.58 11.49
CA VAL A 227 -3.37 -5.38 12.35
C VAL A 227 -2.22 -5.49 13.35
N GLU A 228 -2.03 -6.65 13.98
CA GLU A 228 -0.95 -6.87 14.95
C GLU A 228 0.44 -6.83 14.30
N ARG A 229 0.59 -7.37 13.09
CA ARG A 229 1.84 -7.25 12.31
C ARG A 229 2.17 -5.80 11.98
N LYS A 230 1.17 -5.01 11.57
CA LYS A 230 1.33 -3.56 11.33
C LYS A 230 1.67 -2.82 12.62
N ARG A 231 1.08 -3.20 13.76
CA ARG A 231 1.32 -2.57 15.07
C ARG A 231 2.75 -2.84 15.54
N LYS A 232 3.24 -4.08 15.40
CA LYS A 232 4.64 -4.43 15.70
C LYS A 232 5.62 -3.65 14.82
N LEU A 233 5.34 -3.53 13.51
CA LEU A 233 6.19 -2.75 12.61
C LEU A 233 6.16 -1.26 12.98
N LEU A 234 5.00 -0.70 13.30
CA LEU A 234 4.90 0.69 13.75
C LEU A 234 5.71 0.93 15.02
N ASN A 235 5.59 0.04 16.02
CA ASN A 235 6.36 0.12 17.26
C ASN A 235 7.87 0.04 16.99
N PHE A 236 8.27 -0.83 16.05
CA PHE A 236 9.66 -0.92 15.62
C PHE A 236 10.13 0.36 14.93
N LEU A 237 9.29 1.03 14.14
CA LEU A 237 9.58 2.32 13.49
C LEU A 237 9.31 3.53 14.38
N GLY A 238 8.96 3.33 15.66
CA GLY A 238 8.73 4.41 16.63
C GLY A 238 9.96 5.30 16.87
N PRO A 239 11.16 4.73 17.10
CA PRO A 239 12.39 5.49 17.31
C PRO A 239 12.75 6.45 16.16
N GLU A 240 13.26 7.63 16.51
CA GLU A 240 13.52 8.72 15.57
C GLU A 240 14.59 8.38 14.52
N ASP A 241 15.65 7.68 14.92
CA ASP A 241 16.72 7.19 14.06
C ASP A 241 16.18 6.30 12.91
N ARG A 242 15.23 5.42 13.24
CA ARG A 242 14.59 4.51 12.27
C ARG A 242 13.65 5.27 11.34
N ARG A 243 12.94 6.27 11.87
CA ARG A 243 12.09 7.18 11.08
C ARG A 243 12.91 7.95 10.05
N HIS A 244 14.04 8.53 10.48
CA HIS A 244 14.98 9.22 9.60
C HIS A 244 15.52 8.28 8.52
N PHE A 245 15.92 7.06 8.89
CA PHE A 245 16.38 6.06 7.94
C PHE A 245 15.32 5.75 6.86
N VAL A 246 14.05 5.52 7.26
CA VAL A 246 12.97 5.28 6.30
C VAL A 246 12.82 6.44 5.33
N ALA A 247 12.85 7.68 5.83
CA ALA A 247 12.74 8.87 5.00
C ALA A 247 13.90 8.99 3.99
N GLU A 248 15.14 8.80 4.44
CA GLU A 248 16.32 8.84 3.57
C GLU A 248 16.35 7.73 2.54
N TYR A 249 16.03 6.49 2.94
CA TYR A 249 15.96 5.35 2.04
C TYR A 249 14.94 5.60 0.93
N MET A 250 13.74 6.08 1.28
CA MET A 250 12.70 6.36 0.31
C MET A 250 13.07 7.51 -0.64
N ARG A 251 13.76 8.55 -0.16
CA ARG A 251 14.30 9.61 -1.04
C ARG A 251 15.29 9.03 -2.06
N LYS A 252 16.23 8.20 -1.63
CA LYS A 252 17.18 7.53 -2.53
C LYS A 252 16.46 6.64 -3.54
N LYS A 253 15.44 5.90 -3.10
CA LYS A 253 14.62 5.05 -3.97
C LYS A 253 13.82 5.85 -5.00
N ILE A 254 13.24 7.00 -4.63
CA ILE A 254 12.57 7.90 -5.56
C ILE A 254 13.53 8.34 -6.67
N LEU A 255 14.73 8.80 -6.32
CA LEU A 255 15.75 9.21 -7.30
C LEU A 255 16.18 8.05 -8.21
N MET A 256 16.31 6.83 -7.66
CA MET A 256 16.60 5.63 -8.45
C MET A 256 15.48 5.33 -9.46
N LEU A 257 14.21 5.42 -9.03
CA LEU A 257 13.06 5.15 -9.88
C LEU A 257 12.93 6.18 -11.00
N GLU A 258 13.15 7.46 -10.71
CA GLU A 258 13.15 8.53 -11.72
C GLU A 258 14.28 8.32 -12.74
N LYS A 259 15.48 7.94 -12.29
CA LYS A 259 16.60 7.58 -13.19
C LYS A 259 16.26 6.40 -14.10
N ASN A 260 15.43 5.47 -13.63
CA ASN A 260 15.00 4.28 -14.36
C ASN A 260 13.67 4.48 -15.12
N TYR A 261 13.21 5.73 -15.29
CA TYR A 261 11.95 6.08 -15.99
C TYR A 261 10.67 5.46 -15.37
N ALA A 262 10.70 5.15 -14.07
CA ALA A 262 9.59 4.61 -13.31
C ALA A 262 8.82 5.70 -12.52
N ASP A 263 8.48 6.80 -13.20
CA ASP A 263 7.94 8.04 -12.59
C ASP A 263 6.64 7.83 -11.83
N THR A 264 5.77 6.95 -12.29
CA THR A 264 4.49 6.65 -11.62
C THR A 264 4.72 6.04 -10.23
N CYS A 265 5.70 5.13 -10.13
CA CYS A 265 6.09 4.53 -8.86
C CYS A 265 6.75 5.56 -7.94
N ALA A 266 7.64 6.40 -8.47
CA ALA A 266 8.28 7.49 -7.75
C ALA A 266 7.24 8.47 -7.15
N LYS A 267 6.27 8.92 -7.96
CA LYS A 267 5.18 9.82 -7.52
C LYS A 267 4.33 9.19 -6.42
N ARG A 268 4.05 7.88 -6.48
CA ARG A 268 3.30 7.17 -5.43
C ARG A 268 4.06 7.11 -4.10
N ILE A 269 5.36 6.79 -4.15
CA ILE A 269 6.22 6.77 -2.95
C ILE A 269 6.33 8.18 -2.37
N ARG A 270 6.53 9.22 -3.21
CA ARG A 270 6.59 10.62 -2.78
C ARG A 270 5.33 11.04 -2.01
N ARG A 271 4.14 10.73 -2.54
CA ARG A 271 2.87 11.03 -1.84
C ARG A 271 2.76 10.33 -0.50
N THR A 272 3.18 9.06 -0.42
CA THR A 272 3.16 8.30 0.84
C THR A 272 4.17 8.88 1.84
N LEU A 273 5.34 9.28 1.37
CA LEU A 273 6.38 9.94 2.16
C LEU A 273 5.90 11.27 2.74
N SER A 274 5.25 12.11 1.93
CA SER A 274 4.68 13.39 2.39
C SER A 274 3.55 13.23 3.41
N VAL A 275 2.81 12.11 3.40
CA VAL A 275 1.81 11.81 4.43
C VAL A 275 2.47 11.31 5.72
N ALA A 276 3.51 10.48 5.63
CA ALA A 276 4.23 9.95 6.79
C ALA A 276 5.07 11.02 7.51
N PHE A 277 5.60 11.99 6.76
CA PHE A 277 6.49 13.04 7.25
C PHE A 277 6.04 14.43 6.77
N PRO A 278 4.95 14.98 7.32
CA PRO A 278 4.42 16.29 6.89
C PRO A 278 5.39 17.45 7.17
N ASP A 279 6.20 17.37 8.22
CA ASP A 279 7.16 18.42 8.60
C ASP A 279 8.48 18.36 7.81
N VAL A 280 8.69 17.25 7.09
CA VAL A 280 9.85 17.06 6.24
C VAL A 280 9.47 17.55 4.85
N VAL A 281 9.81 18.80 4.52
CA VAL A 281 9.66 19.33 3.17
C VAL A 281 10.40 18.39 2.22
N VAL A 282 9.66 17.60 1.46
CA VAL A 282 10.20 16.69 0.44
C VAL A 282 10.45 17.53 -0.82
N ASP A 283 11.40 18.46 -0.74
CA ASP A 283 11.94 19.14 -1.92
C ASP A 283 12.85 18.15 -2.65
N ILE A 284 12.23 17.18 -3.33
CA ILE A 284 12.91 16.38 -4.35
C ILE A 284 12.64 17.10 -5.67
N PRO A 285 13.67 17.69 -6.32
CA PRO A 285 13.51 18.38 -7.59
C PRO A 285 12.86 17.43 -8.59
N THR A 286 11.69 17.81 -9.09
CA THR A 286 11.02 17.04 -10.14
C THR A 286 11.84 17.24 -11.41
N GLY A 287 12.54 16.19 -11.85
CA GLY A 287 13.23 16.22 -13.14
C GLY A 287 12.23 16.47 -14.27
N GLY A 288 12.44 17.57 -15.00
CA GLY A 288 11.95 17.90 -16.35
C GLY A 288 10.58 17.39 -16.80
N ASP A 289 9.69 18.33 -17.13
CA ASP A 289 8.41 18.09 -17.79
C ASP A 289 8.55 17.21 -19.04
N ALA A 290 8.22 15.92 -18.91
CA ALA A 290 7.79 15.11 -20.04
C ALA A 290 6.31 15.38 -20.31
N GLU A 291 6.11 15.95 -21.48
CA GLU A 291 4.91 16.43 -22.15
C GLU A 291 3.65 15.54 -21.98
N ALA A 292 2.52 16.23 -21.88
CA ALA A 292 1.14 15.79 -21.74
C ALA A 292 0.77 14.36 -22.21
N ALA A 293 0.31 13.52 -21.27
CA ALA A 293 -0.62 12.44 -21.56
C ALA A 293 -2.03 12.82 -21.09
N GLN A 294 -3.00 12.66 -21.99
CA GLN A 294 -4.42 12.96 -21.82
C GLN A 294 -5.07 12.20 -20.65
N PRO A 295 -6.19 12.69 -20.09
CA PRO A 295 -6.90 12.00 -19.02
C PRO A 295 -7.56 10.73 -19.57
N ASP A 296 -7.03 9.57 -19.22
CA ASP A 296 -7.66 8.30 -19.55
C ASP A 296 -8.91 8.10 -18.67
N THR A 297 -10.03 7.98 -19.36
CA THR A 297 -11.35 7.68 -18.83
C THR A 297 -11.46 6.19 -18.56
N GLY A 298 -11.69 5.81 -17.31
CA GLY A 298 -12.34 4.54 -16.94
C GLY A 298 -11.67 3.25 -17.43
N GLY A 299 -10.79 2.69 -16.59
CA GLY A 299 -10.31 1.32 -16.72
C GLY A 299 -10.49 0.58 -15.40
N GLN A 300 -11.43 -0.38 -15.40
CA GLN A 300 -11.61 -1.37 -14.35
C GLN A 300 -10.36 -2.22 -14.18
N ASP A 301 -10.13 -2.60 -12.92
CA ASP A 301 -9.61 -3.88 -12.46
C ASP A 301 -8.49 -4.53 -13.28
N ASN A 302 -7.27 -4.46 -12.73
CA ASN A 302 -6.36 -5.60 -12.79
C ASN A 302 -5.43 -5.62 -11.58
N ALA A 303 -5.62 -6.69 -10.80
CA ALA A 303 -4.69 -7.33 -9.88
C ALA A 303 -4.02 -6.42 -8.82
N GLU A 304 -4.72 -6.30 -7.68
CA GLU A 304 -4.03 -6.42 -6.40
C GLU A 304 -3.15 -7.68 -6.45
N GLN A 305 -1.83 -7.50 -6.41
CA GLN A 305 -0.95 -8.58 -5.99
C GLN A 305 -1.44 -9.03 -4.61
N PRO A 306 -1.75 -10.32 -4.42
CA PRO A 306 -2.09 -10.80 -3.10
C PRO A 306 -0.91 -10.55 -2.16
N ASP A 307 -1.23 -10.11 -0.95
CA ASP A 307 -0.33 -10.11 0.20
C ASP A 307 0.41 -11.45 0.21
N ALA A 308 1.72 -11.41 0.01
CA ALA A 308 2.58 -12.56 0.19
C ALA A 308 2.65 -12.86 1.69
N GLY A 309 1.60 -13.52 2.20
CA GLY A 309 1.67 -14.33 3.40
C GLY A 309 2.73 -15.39 3.16
N GLY A 310 3.86 -15.25 3.85
CA GLY A 310 4.93 -16.24 3.80
C GLY A 310 4.45 -17.53 4.46
N ASP A 311 4.04 -18.49 3.63
CA ASP A 311 3.98 -19.89 4.03
C ASP A 311 5.42 -20.41 4.19
N VAL A 312 5.87 -20.41 5.44
CA VAL A 312 7.05 -21.17 5.86
C VAL A 312 6.64 -22.64 5.89
N ALA A 313 7.27 -23.41 5.02
CA ALA A 313 7.11 -24.84 4.86
C ALA A 313 7.11 -25.60 6.20
N GLY A 314 5.96 -26.19 6.54
CA GLY A 314 5.84 -27.24 7.53
C GLY A 314 6.20 -28.59 6.91
N ASP A 315 7.40 -29.06 7.24
CA ASP A 315 7.88 -30.43 7.09
C ASP A 315 6.84 -31.44 7.65
N LYS A 316 6.26 -32.26 6.77
CA LYS A 316 5.55 -33.49 7.14
C LYS A 316 5.96 -34.60 6.20
N GLY A 317 6.79 -35.48 6.74
CA GLY A 317 7.35 -36.64 6.08
C GLY A 317 6.35 -37.67 5.58
N ASP A 318 6.92 -38.51 4.72
CA ASP A 318 6.44 -39.75 4.15
C ASP A 318 5.32 -40.48 4.91
N ARG A 319 4.21 -40.73 4.20
CA ARG A 319 3.44 -41.96 4.37
C ARG A 319 2.91 -42.47 3.04
N GLN A 320 3.44 -43.63 2.66
CA GLN A 320 3.11 -44.41 1.48
C GLN A 320 1.63 -44.86 1.44
N LYS A 321 1.11 -44.85 0.20
CA LYS A 321 0.22 -45.82 -0.46
C LYS A 321 -0.89 -46.47 0.37
N GLY A 322 -2.13 -46.12 0.05
CA GLY A 322 -3.33 -46.89 0.38
C GLY A 322 -4.43 -46.67 -0.66
N LYS A 323 -4.91 -47.75 -1.26
CA LYS A 323 -5.85 -47.83 -2.39
C LYS A 323 -7.19 -47.12 -2.14
N ALA A 324 -7.74 -46.53 -3.20
CA ALA A 324 -9.13 -46.08 -3.27
C ALA A 324 -10.11 -47.26 -3.16
N PRO A 325 -11.22 -47.12 -2.40
CA PRO A 325 -12.40 -47.94 -2.58
C PRO A 325 -13.44 -47.22 -3.45
N VAL A 326 -13.73 -47.86 -4.58
CA VAL A 326 -14.94 -47.68 -5.39
C VAL A 326 -16.15 -48.14 -4.59
N LEU A 327 -17.24 -47.36 -4.59
CA LEU A 327 -18.61 -47.85 -4.34
C LEU A 327 -19.65 -47.04 -5.17
N PRO A 328 -20.85 -47.60 -5.40
CA PRO A 328 -21.42 -47.67 -6.75
C PRO A 328 -22.78 -46.97 -6.91
N GLY A 329 -23.11 -46.66 -8.19
CA GLY A 329 -24.39 -47.05 -8.78
C GLY A 329 -25.60 -46.10 -8.70
N GLY A 330 -26.13 -45.76 -9.88
CA GLY A 330 -27.55 -45.40 -10.09
C GLY A 330 -27.73 -44.18 -11.01
N ARG A 331 -27.80 -44.34 -12.34
CA ARG A 331 -29.04 -44.35 -13.18
C ARG A 331 -29.89 -43.08 -13.00
N ASN A 332 -30.38 -42.34 -13.99
CA ASN A 332 -30.74 -42.55 -15.39
C ASN A 332 -31.26 -41.15 -15.86
N ARG A 333 -31.02 -40.61 -17.06
CA ARG A 333 -31.86 -40.67 -18.27
C ARG A 333 -31.85 -39.32 -19.00
N GLY A 334 -31.53 -39.37 -20.30
CA GLY A 334 -32.06 -38.52 -21.39
C GLY A 334 -31.77 -37.02 -21.35
N ARG A 335 -31.75 -36.29 -22.47
CA ARG A 335 -32.20 -36.58 -23.83
C ARG A 335 -31.58 -35.53 -24.77
N VAL A 336 -31.26 -36.00 -25.97
CA VAL A 336 -30.79 -35.31 -27.16
C VAL A 336 -31.61 -34.08 -27.57
N ARG A 337 -30.93 -33.03 -28.07
CA ARG A 337 -31.26 -32.14 -29.21
C ARG A 337 -30.06 -31.17 -29.39
N GLY A 338 -29.33 -31.04 -30.50
CA GLY A 338 -29.74 -30.97 -31.91
C GLY A 338 -30.66 -29.76 -32.07
N THR A 339 -30.38 -28.65 -32.75
CA THR A 339 -29.60 -28.44 -33.97
C THR A 339 -29.47 -26.92 -34.18
N ARG A 340 -28.54 -26.55 -35.07
CA ARG A 340 -28.25 -25.25 -35.69
C ARG A 340 -29.42 -24.69 -36.55
N TRP A 341 -29.21 -23.47 -37.08
CA TRP A 341 -30.01 -22.65 -38.04
C TRP A 341 -31.06 -21.74 -37.37
N ASN A 342 -31.12 -20.41 -37.56
CA ASN A 342 -30.59 -19.50 -38.61
C ASN A 342 -29.66 -18.41 -38.07
#